data_AF-A0A964FH18-F1
#
_entry.id   AF-A0A964FH18-F1
#
_cell.length_a   1.000
_cell.length_b   1.000
_cell.length_c   1.000
_cell.angle_alpha   90.00
_cell.angle_beta   90.00
_cell.angle_gamma   90.00
#
_symmetry.space_group_name_H-M   'P 1'
#
loop_
_entity.id
_entity.type
_entity.pdbx_description
1 polymer ?
#
loop_
_entity_poly.entity_id
_entity_poly.type
_entity_poly.pdbx_seq_one_letter_code
_entity_poly.pdbx_strand_id
1 'polypeptide(L)'
;MAQDYTITAKFVWHNILPILSRFVPNVNTIENAGQALARLVLDPELENTTGKYFSSMKMIDSSQESYNATEAQQLWNGSVQLTQLQPDETILNI
;
A
#
# COMPACT_ATOMS: atom_id res chain seq x y z
N MET A 1 -3.19 -23.76 11.33
CA MET A 1 -1.85 -23.92 10.72
C MET A 1 -0.77 -23.01 11.32
N ALA A 2 -1.09 -22.02 12.17
CA ALA A 2 -0.09 -21.12 12.78
C ALA A 2 0.28 -21.42 14.26
N GLN A 3 -0.32 -22.43 14.89
CA GLN A 3 -0.21 -22.64 16.34
C GLN A 3 0.87 -23.67 16.76
N ASP A 4 1.37 -24.51 15.84
CA ASP A 4 2.33 -25.59 16.14
C ASP A 4 3.80 -25.24 15.81
N TYR A 5 4.22 -24.00 16.08
CA TYR A 5 5.64 -23.64 15.92
C TYR A 5 6.42 -23.93 17.22
N THR A 6 7.47 -24.75 17.10
CA THR A 6 8.46 -25.00 18.16
C THR A 6 9.11 -23.68 18.61
N ILE A 7 9.51 -23.61 19.88
CA ILE A 7 10.10 -22.40 20.49
C ILE A 7 11.29 -21.86 19.67
N THR A 8 12.09 -22.76 19.11
CA THR A 8 13.23 -22.41 18.24
C THR A 8 12.78 -21.74 16.94
N ALA A 9 11.71 -22.22 16.32
CA ALA A 9 11.16 -21.61 15.12
C ALA A 9 10.54 -20.24 15.41
N LYS A 10 9.88 -20.07 16.57
CA LYS A 10 9.42 -18.74 17.04
C LYS A 10 10.60 -17.79 17.26
N PHE A 11 11.71 -18.28 17.82
CA PHE A 11 12.92 -17.48 17.99
C PHE A 11 13.50 -17.01 16.65
N VAL A 12 13.65 -17.93 15.69
CA VAL A 12 14.10 -17.61 14.33
C VAL A 12 13.18 -16.58 13.67
N TRP A 13 11.86 -16.77 13.79
CA TRP A 13 10.86 -15.87 13.24
C TRP A 13 10.96 -14.44 13.81
N HIS A 14 11.11 -14.30 15.12
CA HIS A 14 11.11 -12.97 15.76
C HIS A 14 12.47 -12.27 15.76
N ASN A 15 13.59 -13.02 15.67
CA ASN A 15 14.93 -12.44 15.84
C ASN A 15 15.77 -12.50 14.57
N ILE A 16 15.64 -13.54 13.75
CA ILE A 16 16.53 -13.77 12.60
C ILE A 16 15.88 -13.27 11.31
N LEU A 17 14.61 -13.58 11.07
CA LEU A 17 13.93 -13.16 9.83
C LEU A 17 13.85 -11.64 9.64
N PRO A 18 13.57 -10.80 10.65
CA PRO A 18 13.54 -9.36 10.46
C PRO A 18 14.91 -8.82 10.01
N ILE A 19 16.00 -9.37 10.56
CA ILE A 19 17.36 -8.99 10.17
C ILE A 19 17.62 -9.37 8.72
N LEU A 20 17.31 -10.62 8.33
CA LEU A 20 17.49 -11.09 6.96
C LEU A 20 16.63 -10.30 5.97
N SER A 21 15.39 -9.95 6.35
CA SER A 21 14.47 -9.19 5.51
C SER A 21 15.02 -7.82 5.11
N ARG A 22 15.91 -7.22 5.91
CA ARG A 22 16.55 -5.94 5.57
C ARG A 22 17.52 -6.02 4.40
N PHE A 23 18.02 -7.22 4.08
CA PHE A 23 18.96 -7.46 3.00
C PHE A 23 18.30 -8.06 1.75
N VAL A 24 17.01 -8.41 1.82
CA VAL A 24 16.25 -8.93 0.68
C VAL A 24 15.69 -7.75 -0.11
N PRO A 25 15.95 -7.66 -1.43
CA PRO A 25 15.39 -6.60 -2.25
C PRO A 25 13.86 -6.69 -2.28
N ASN A 26 13.20 -5.54 -2.37
CA ASN A 26 11.74 -5.41 -2.41
C ASN A 26 10.98 -5.80 -1.13
N VAL A 27 11.66 -5.98 0.00
CA VAL A 27 11.00 -6.09 1.30
C VAL A 27 10.97 -4.72 1.98
N ASN A 28 9.77 -4.19 2.18
CA ASN A 28 9.56 -2.97 2.91
C ASN A 28 9.35 -3.27 4.39
N THR A 29 10.26 -2.78 5.23
CA THR A 29 10.03 -2.76 6.68
C THR A 29 8.92 -1.75 7.01
N ILE A 30 8.30 -1.91 8.17
CA ILE A 30 7.24 -1.02 8.64
C ILE A 30 7.75 0.43 8.70
N GLU A 31 8.99 0.65 9.17
CA GLU A 31 9.55 2.00 9.23
C GLU A 31 9.71 2.62 7.84
N ASN A 32 10.22 1.87 6.86
CA ASN A 32 10.39 2.36 5.50
C ASN A 32 9.04 2.69 4.84
N ALA A 33 8.02 1.84 5.05
CA ALA A 33 6.68 2.08 4.55
C ALA A 33 6.05 3.33 5.17
N GLY A 34 6.22 3.52 6.49
CA GLY A 34 5.74 4.71 7.19
C GLY A 34 6.42 5.99 6.71
N GLN A 35 7.73 5.97 6.51
CA GLN A 35 8.47 7.11 5.95
C GLN A 35 8.03 7.43 4.53
N ALA A 36 7.82 6.42 3.68
CA ALA A 36 7.35 6.63 2.31
C ALA A 36 5.95 7.26 2.29
N LEU A 37 5.04 6.78 3.13
CA LEU A 37 3.70 7.37 3.26
C LEU A 37 3.76 8.82 3.77
N ALA A 38 4.58 9.08 4.81
CA ALA A 38 4.75 10.43 5.34
C ALA A 38 5.27 11.38 4.27
N ARG A 39 6.20 10.94 3.42
CA ARG A 39 6.68 11.72 2.27
C ARG A 39 5.55 12.03 1.28
N LEU A 40 4.77 11.03 0.88
CA LEU A 40 3.67 11.23 -0.09
C LEU A 40 2.65 12.28 0.39
N VAL A 41 2.45 12.40 1.70
CA VAL A 41 1.47 13.33 2.27
C VAL A 41 2.06 14.71 2.58
N LEU A 42 3.32 14.79 3.01
CA LEU A 42 3.89 15.99 3.63
C LEU A 42 4.99 16.67 2.80
N ASP A 43 5.57 15.98 1.82
CA ASP A 43 6.68 16.52 1.02
C ASP A 43 6.18 17.63 0.08
N PRO A 44 6.62 18.89 0.24
CA PRO A 44 6.20 19.99 -0.63
C PRO A 44 6.54 19.77 -2.10
N GLU A 45 7.58 18.96 -2.40
CA GLU A 45 7.91 18.61 -3.79
C GLU A 45 6.80 17.80 -4.48
N LEU A 46 5.92 17.16 -3.70
CA LEU A 46 4.84 16.31 -4.20
C LEU A 46 3.46 16.98 -4.18
N GLU A 47 3.35 18.22 -3.69
CA GLU A 47 2.07 18.92 -3.47
C GLU A 47 1.16 18.93 -4.72
N ASN A 48 1.75 19.09 -5.90
CA ASN A 48 1.03 19.16 -7.17
C ASN A 48 1.09 17.85 -7.98
N THR A 49 1.56 16.76 -7.37
CA THR A 49 1.71 15.46 -8.03
C THR A 49 0.44 14.63 -7.88
N THR A 50 -0.26 14.39 -8.99
CA THR A 50 -1.47 13.54 -9.02
C THR A 50 -1.33 12.43 -10.06
N GLY A 51 -2.06 11.32 -9.86
CA GLY A 51 -2.10 10.20 -10.81
C GLY A 51 -0.76 9.48 -11.01
N LYS A 52 0.18 9.60 -10.05
CA LYS A 52 1.47 8.91 -10.06
C LYS A 52 1.51 7.79 -9.04
N TYR A 53 2.18 6.70 -9.40
CA TYR A 53 2.40 5.56 -8.52
C TYR A 53 3.82 5.59 -7.95
N PHE A 54 3.95 5.21 -6.68
CA PHE A 54 5.21 5.14 -5.97
C PHE A 54 5.36 3.76 -5.34
N SER A 55 6.51 3.14 -5.58
CA SER A 55 6.95 1.97 -4.82
C SER A 55 8.03 2.41 -3.85
N SER A 56 7.70 2.35 -2.56
CA SER A 56 8.56 2.89 -1.50
C SER A 56 8.83 4.38 -1.74
N MET A 57 10.09 4.81 -1.84
CA MET A 57 10.46 6.22 -2.08
C MET A 57 10.59 6.59 -3.56
N LYS A 58 10.29 5.68 -4.50
CA LYS A 58 10.55 5.87 -5.93
C LYS A 58 9.25 5.91 -6.72
N MET A 59 9.13 6.89 -7.60
CA MET A 59 8.09 6.91 -8.62
C MET A 59 8.42 5.86 -9.68
N ILE A 60 7.51 4.93 -9.93
CA ILE A 60 7.62 3.91 -10.98
C ILE A 60 6.26 3.73 -11.66
N ASP A 61 6.25 3.12 -12.84
CA ASP A 61 5.00 2.74 -13.47
C ASP A 61 4.34 1.58 -12.72
N SER A 62 3.01 1.63 -12.62
CA SER A 62 2.20 0.51 -12.11
C SER A 62 2.03 -0.56 -13.19
N SER A 63 1.18 -1.56 -12.94
CA SER A 63 0.83 -2.54 -13.98
C SER A 63 0.14 -1.86 -15.17
N GLN A 64 0.22 -2.48 -16.34
CA GLN A 64 -0.37 -1.95 -17.56
C GLN A 64 -1.90 -1.82 -17.47
N GLU A 65 -2.54 -2.79 -16.81
CA GLU A 65 -3.99 -2.85 -16.59
C GLU A 65 -4.49 -1.66 -15.76
N SER A 66 -3.65 -1.16 -14.83
CA SER A 66 -4.00 -0.02 -13.97
C SER A 66 -4.27 1.27 -14.75
N TYR A 67 -3.82 1.35 -16.02
CA TYR A 67 -4.05 2.50 -16.89
C TYR A 67 -5.30 2.35 -17.78
N ASN A 68 -6.02 1.22 -17.70
CA ASN A 68 -7.23 1.01 -18.48
C ASN A 68 -8.42 1.77 -17.88
N ALA A 69 -8.77 2.92 -18.48
CA ALA A 69 -9.87 3.76 -18.03
C ALA A 69 -11.24 3.05 -18.06
N THR A 70 -11.46 2.12 -18.98
CA THR A 70 -12.70 1.34 -19.06
C THR A 70 -12.83 0.41 -17.86
N GLU A 71 -11.76 -0.30 -17.51
CA GLU A 71 -11.75 -1.18 -16.33
C GLU A 71 -11.87 -0.37 -15.04
N ALA A 72 -11.21 0.78 -14.94
CA ALA A 72 -11.34 1.67 -13.79
C ALA A 72 -12.79 2.14 -13.59
N GLN A 73 -13.49 2.53 -14.67
CA GLN A 73 -14.89 2.94 -14.60
C GLN A 73 -15.82 1.78 -14.22
N GLN A 74 -15.58 0.59 -14.77
CA GLN A 74 -16.34 -0.62 -14.42
C GLN A 74 -16.15 -0.97 -12.94
N LEU A 75 -14.91 -0.95 -12.44
CA LEU A 75 -14.58 -1.23 -11.05
C LEU A 75 -15.25 -0.23 -10.11
N TRP A 76 -15.23 1.07 -10.46
CA TRP A 76 -15.91 2.11 -9.71
C TRP A 76 -17.41 1.85 -9.60
N ASN A 77 -18.08 1.62 -10.75
CA ASN A 77 -19.52 1.39 -10.79
C ASN A 77 -19.94 0.15 -10.00
N GLY A 78 -19.18 -0.94 -10.12
CA GLY A 78 -19.41 -2.16 -9.35
C GLY A 78 -19.23 -1.93 -7.85
N SER A 79 -18.21 -1.17 -7.46
CA SER A 79 -17.95 -0.85 -6.04
C SER A 79 -19.07 0.00 -5.44
N VAL A 80 -19.59 0.99 -6.16
CA VAL A 80 -20.74 1.80 -5.73
C VAL A 80 -21.97 0.92 -5.52
N GLN A 81 -22.26 0.00 -6.45
CA GLN A 81 -23.39 -0.95 -6.29
C GLN A 81 -23.23 -1.86 -5.08
N LEU A 82 -22.02 -2.37 -4.84
CA LEU A 82 -21.74 -3.29 -3.73
C LEU A 82 -21.78 -2.60 -2.37
N THR A 83 -21.32 -1.36 -2.30
CA THR A 83 -21.24 -0.59 -1.05
C THR A 83 -22.53 0.18 -0.76
N GLN A 84 -23.43 0.31 -1.75
CA GLN A 84 -24.68 1.07 -1.67
C GLN A 84 -24.50 2.56 -1.33
N LEU A 85 -23.28 3.07 -1.48
CA LEU A 85 -22.94 4.46 -1.20
C LEU A 85 -23.63 5.39 -2.19
N GLN A 86 -24.21 6.47 -1.68
CA GLN A 86 -24.67 7.56 -2.54
C GLN A 86 -23.52 8.50 -2.89
N PRO A 87 -23.52 9.16 -4.06
CA PRO A 87 -22.44 10.07 -4.46
C PRO A 87 -22.17 11.22 -3.48
N ASP A 88 -23.18 11.62 -2.71
CA ASP A 88 -23.16 12.69 -1.70
C ASP A 88 -22.95 12.18 -0.27
N GLU A 89 -22.83 10.86 -0.08
CA GLU A 89 -22.64 10.26 1.24
C GLU A 89 -21.18 10.42 1.67
N THR A 90 -20.94 11.35 2.60
CA THR A 90 -19.63 11.60 3.18
C THR A 90 -19.71 11.73 4.70
N ILE A 91 -18.72 11.15 5.39
CA ILE A 91 -18.53 11.34 6.85
C ILE A 91 -17.78 12.64 7.17
N LEU A 92 -17.27 13.33 6.15
CA LEU A 92 -16.50 14.56 6.30
C LEU A 92 -17.46 15.75 6.24
N ASN A 93 -17.59 16.46 7.37
CA ASN A 93 -18.20 17.79 7.38
C ASN A 93 -17.14 18.80 6.93
N ILE A 94 -17.17 19.17 5.66
CA ILE A 94 -16.26 20.16 5.06
C ILE A 94 -16.99 21.49 4.88
#